data_AF-A0A966UVU6-F1
#
_entry.id   AF-A0A966UVU6-F1
#
_cell.length_a   1.000
_cell.length_b   1.000
_cell.length_c   1.000
_cell.angle_alpha   90.00
_cell.angle_beta   90.00
_cell.angle_gamma   90.00
#
_symmetry.space_group_name_H-M   'P 1'
#
loop_
_entity.id
_entity.type
_entity.pdbx_description
1 polymer ?
#
loop_
_entity_poly.entity_id
_entity_poly.type
_entity_poly.pdbx_seq_one_letter_code
_entity_poly.pdbx_strand_id
1 'polypeptide(L)'
;MPNKIILYYGFAPVADPETLKLWQSTLCESLNLKGRILISRHGINGTLGGDMDDLKKYVKQTKQYPGFKKIDFKWSEGTGNDFPRLSVKVRDELVTFG
;
A
#
# COMPACT_ATOMS: atom_id res chain seq x y z
N MET A 1 9.55 11.70 -14.89
CA MET A 1 9.47 12.22 -13.51
C MET A 1 10.17 11.23 -12.59
N PRO A 2 10.69 11.64 -11.42
CA PRO A 2 11.47 10.74 -10.58
C PRO A 2 10.57 9.66 -9.96
N ASN A 3 10.96 8.40 -10.12
CA ASN A 3 10.32 7.30 -9.40
C ASN A 3 10.67 7.38 -7.92
N LYS A 4 9.69 7.06 -7.06
CA LYS A 4 9.89 6.93 -5.62
C LYS A 4 9.41 5.57 -5.15
N ILE A 5 9.79 5.26 -3.91
CA ILE A 5 9.22 4.15 -3.16
C ILE A 5 8.58 4.73 -1.90
N ILE A 6 7.39 4.23 -1.54
CA ILE A 6 6.77 4.44 -0.25
C ILE A 6 6.78 3.15 0.56
N LEU A 7 7.04 3.28 1.87
CA LEU A 7 6.93 2.21 2.87
C LEU A 7 5.98 2.68 3.97
N TYR A 8 5.03 1.84 4.35
CA TYR A 8 4.05 2.20 5.37
C TYR A 8 3.44 0.98 6.06
N TYR A 9 2.92 1.21 7.25
CA TYR A 9 2.02 0.31 7.95
C TYR A 9 0.92 1.14 8.63
N GLY A 10 -0.27 0.57 8.75
CA GLY A 10 -1.39 1.18 9.43
C GLY A 10 -2.13 0.14 10.24
N PHE A 11 -2.18 0.35 11.56
CA PHE A 11 -2.96 -0.48 12.46
C PHE A 11 -4.36 0.10 12.61
N ALA A 12 -5.35 -0.62 12.10
CA ALA A 12 -6.75 -0.31 12.28
C ALA A 12 -7.58 -1.58 12.07
N PRO A 13 -8.65 -1.81 12.85
CA PRO A 13 -9.56 -2.92 12.59
C PRO A 13 -10.10 -2.86 11.16
N VAL A 14 -9.93 -3.95 10.41
CA VAL A 14 -10.46 -4.14 9.07
C VAL A 14 -11.52 -5.24 9.13
N ALA A 15 -12.78 -4.85 8.98
CA ALA A 15 -13.90 -5.79 9.05
C ALA A 15 -13.89 -6.80 7.90
N ASP A 16 -13.55 -6.33 6.69
CA ASP A 16 -13.48 -7.15 5.48
C ASP A 16 -12.12 -6.95 4.76
N PRO A 17 -11.11 -7.79 5.09
CA PRO A 17 -9.81 -7.78 4.44
C PRO A 17 -9.85 -8.02 2.92
N GLU A 18 -10.80 -8.80 2.41
CA GLU A 18 -10.89 -9.11 0.99
C GLU A 18 -11.41 -7.91 0.20
N THR A 19 -12.41 -7.20 0.72
CA THR A 19 -12.86 -5.93 0.13
C THR A 19 -11.74 -4.88 0.15
N LEU A 20 -10.97 -4.78 1.24
CA LEU A 20 -9.81 -3.89 1.29
C LEU A 20 -8.75 -4.29 0.25
N LYS A 21 -8.49 -5.59 0.07
CA LYS A 21 -7.57 -6.09 -0.96
C LYS A 21 -8.03 -5.76 -2.37
N LEU A 22 -9.32 -5.89 -2.67
CA LEU A 22 -9.87 -5.52 -3.97
C LEU A 22 -9.67 -4.02 -4.22
N TRP A 23 -10.06 -3.18 -3.25
CA TRP A 23 -9.88 -1.73 -3.36
C TRP A 23 -8.41 -1.34 -3.58
N GLN A 24 -7.50 -1.92 -2.80
CA GLN A 24 -6.06 -1.61 -2.91
C GLN A 24 -5.45 -2.11 -4.22
N SER A 25 -5.87 -3.29 -4.71
CA SER A 25 -5.43 -3.81 -6.02
C SER A 25 -5.86 -2.86 -7.14
N THR A 26 -7.16 -2.54 -7.21
CA THR A 26 -7.72 -1.66 -8.25
C THR A 26 -7.10 -0.27 -8.21
N LEU A 27 -6.90 0.29 -7.02
CA LEU A 27 -6.28 1.59 -6.84
C LEU A 27 -4.84 1.61 -7.39
N CYS A 28 -4.01 0.64 -6.98
CA CYS A 28 -2.63 0.55 -7.46
C CYS A 28 -2.55 0.31 -8.97
N GLU A 29 -3.40 -0.55 -9.53
CA GLU A 29 -3.46 -0.81 -10.97
C GLU A 29 -3.83 0.45 -11.77
N SER A 30 -4.83 1.20 -11.31
CA SER A 30 -5.25 2.46 -11.95
C SER A 30 -4.18 3.55 -11.94
N LEU A 31 -3.22 3.44 -11.02
CA LEU A 31 -2.11 4.36 -10.81
C LEU A 31 -0.77 3.80 -11.31
N ASN A 32 -0.78 2.68 -12.04
CA ASN A 32 0.42 2.01 -12.55
C ASN A 32 1.49 1.73 -11.48
N LEU A 33 1.07 1.45 -10.24
CA LEU A 33 1.98 1.19 -9.12
C LEU A 33 2.35 -0.29 -9.04
N LYS A 34 3.61 -0.56 -8.70
CA LYS A 34 4.12 -1.91 -8.44
C LYS A 34 4.58 -2.03 -6.99
N GLY A 35 4.70 -3.26 -6.49
CA GLY A 35 5.14 -3.51 -5.13
C GLY A 35 4.30 -4.55 -4.41
N ARG A 36 4.28 -4.48 -3.09
CA ARG A 36 3.62 -5.45 -2.23
C ARG A 36 2.74 -4.77 -1.20
N ILE A 37 1.54 -5.28 -1.01
CA ILE A 37 0.64 -4.90 0.08
C ILE A 37 0.19 -6.19 0.79
N LEU A 38 0.28 -6.19 2.11
CA LEU A 38 -0.29 -7.18 3.01
C LEU A 38 -1.44 -6.53 3.78
N ILE A 39 -2.55 -7.24 3.85
CA ILE A 39 -3.75 -6.81 4.57
C ILE A 39 -4.11 -7.91 5.56
N SER A 40 -4.53 -7.53 6.76
CA SER A 40 -5.13 -8.44 7.72
C SER A 40 -6.31 -7.78 8.40
N ARG A 41 -6.98 -8.50 9.31
CA ARG A 41 -8.01 -7.92 10.18
C ARG A 41 -7.50 -6.79 11.07
N HIS A 42 -6.18 -6.67 11.23
CA HIS A 42 -5.53 -5.67 12.08
C HIS A 42 -5.01 -4.45 11.32
N GLY A 43 -5.08 -4.45 9.98
CA GLY A 43 -4.72 -3.28 9.18
C GLY A 43 -4.06 -3.58 7.84
N ILE A 44 -3.05 -2.78 7.49
CA ILE A 44 -2.36 -2.81 6.20
C ILE A 44 -0.85 -2.58 6.38
N ASN A 45 -0.03 -3.24 5.58
CA ASN A 45 1.40 -2.99 5.43
C ASN A 45 1.73 -2.98 3.93
N GLY A 46 2.48 -1.99 3.46
CA GLY A 46 2.80 -1.92 2.05
C GLY A 46 4.14 -1.29 1.73
N THR A 47 4.69 -1.71 0.60
CA THR A 47 5.81 -1.07 -0.08
C THR A 47 5.44 -0.94 -1.55
N LEU A 48 5.35 0.29 -2.05
CA LEU A 48 4.95 0.58 -3.42
C LEU A 48 5.96 1.48 -4.10
N GLY A 49 6.24 1.22 -5.37
CA GLY A 49 7.09 2.04 -6.22
C GLY A 49 6.33 2.51 -7.46
N GLY A 50 6.65 3.72 -7.91
CA GLY A 50 6.06 4.33 -9.09
C GLY A 50 6.36 5.82 -9.19
N ASP A 51 5.61 6.50 -10.05
CA ASP A 51 5.71 7.93 -10.24
C ASP A 51 5.31 8.69 -8.96
N MET A 52 6.01 9.79 -8.67
CA MET A 52 5.74 10.64 -7.51
C MET A 52 4.27 11.09 -7.43
N ASP A 53 3.67 11.49 -8.54
CA ASP A 53 2.31 12.04 -8.54
C ASP A 53 1.26 10.93 -8.33
N ASP A 54 1.51 9.75 -8.88
CA ASP A 54 0.66 8.58 -8.65
C ASP A 54 0.77 8.06 -7.22
N LEU A 55 1.96 8.06 -6.63
CA LEU A 55 2.15 7.76 -5.21
C LEU A 55 1.45 8.77 -4.30
N LYS A 56 1.48 10.07 -4.61
CA LYS A 56 0.72 11.09 -3.85
C LYS A 56 -0.79 10.85 -3.93
N LYS A 57 -1.33 10.49 -5.10
CA LYS A 57 -2.75 10.12 -5.25
C LYS A 57 -3.09 8.90 -4.42
N TYR A 58 -2.24 7.87 -4.49
CA TYR A 58 -2.39 6.65 -3.68
C TYR A 58 -2.43 6.97 -2.18
N VAL A 59 -1.50 7.79 -1.67
CA VAL A 59 -1.48 8.21 -0.27
C VAL A 59 -2.76 8.95 0.11
N LYS A 60 -3.21 9.90 -0.72
CA LYS A 60 -4.43 10.67 -0.46
C LYS A 60 -5.66 9.76 -0.39
N GLN A 61 -5.83 8.85 -1.35
CA GLN A 61 -6.98 7.94 -1.39
C GLN A 61 -6.92 6.90 -0.28
N THR A 62 -5.74 6.34 0.02
CA THR A 62 -5.57 5.37 1.11
C THR A 62 -5.95 5.99 2.46
N LYS A 63 -5.60 7.26 2.68
CA LYS A 63 -5.96 8.01 3.90
C LYS A 63 -7.46 8.33 4.02
N GLN A 64 -8.27 8.11 2.98
CA GLN A 64 -9.74 8.27 3.07
C GLN A 64 -10.38 7.14 3.89
N TYR A 65 -9.73 5.99 3.99
CA TYR A 65 -10.20 4.92 4.87
C TYR A 65 -10.18 5.41 6.34
N PRO A 66 -11.30 5.32 7.10
CA PRO A 66 -11.40 5.90 8.44
C PRO A 66 -10.26 5.52 9.39
N GLY A 67 -9.76 4.29 9.31
CA GLY A 67 -8.65 3.77 10.11
C GLY A 67 -7.25 4.19 9.65
N PHE A 68 -7.09 4.73 8.43
CA PHE A 68 -5.78 4.95 7.81
C PHE A 68 -5.36 6.42 7.71
N LYS A 69 -6.19 7.34 8.22
CA LYS A 69 -5.94 8.80 8.17
C LYS A 69 -4.54 9.20 8.66
N LYS A 70 -4.06 8.53 9.71
CA LYS A 70 -2.79 8.82 10.40
C LYS A 70 -1.62 7.93 9.96
N ILE A 71 -1.76 7.14 8.91
CA ILE A 71 -0.63 6.35 8.39
C ILE A 71 0.51 7.31 8.01
N ASP A 72 1.69 6.98 8.53
CA ASP A 72 2.94 7.58 8.12
C ASP A 72 3.48 6.84 6.90
N PHE A 73 3.75 7.58 5.83
CA PHE A 73 4.30 7.06 4.59
C PHE A 73 5.74 7.55 4.49
N LYS A 74 6.69 6.63 4.62
CA LYS A 74 8.11 6.92 4.48
C LYS A 74 8.48 6.89 3.00
N TRP A 75 9.15 7.92 2.53
CA TRP A 75 9.53 8.09 1.13
C TRP A 75 11.01 7.84 0.95
N SER A 76 11.38 7.14 -0.12
CA SER A 76 12.77 6.97 -0.56
C SER A 76 12.89 7.12 -2.07
N GLU A 77 14.13 7.28 -2.55
CA GLU A 77 14.41 7.19 -3.98
C GLU A 77 14.02 5.81 -4.52
N GLY A 78 13.55 5.79 -5.77
CA GLY A 78 13.22 4.57 -6.51
C GLY A 78 13.82 4.60 -7.91
N THR A 79 14.05 3.43 -8.47
CA THR A 79 14.58 3.27 -9.83
C THR A 79 13.47 3.09 -10.86
N GLY A 80 12.25 2.75 -10.41
CA GLY A 80 11.12 2.41 -11.27
C GLY A 80 11.08 0.92 -11.66
N ASN A 81 12.15 0.17 -11.38
CA ASN A 81 12.26 -1.27 -11.58
C ASN A 81 12.40 -2.05 -10.27
N ASP A 82 12.21 -1.38 -9.13
CA ASP A 82 12.42 -1.94 -7.78
C ASP A 82 11.47 -3.11 -7.48
N PHE A 83 10.33 -3.15 -8.17
CA PHE A 83 9.33 -4.19 -8.04
C PHE A 83 8.91 -4.74 -9.41
N PRO A 84 8.95 -6.06 -9.64
CA PRO A 84 8.62 -6.64 -10.94
C PRO A 84 7.11 -6.52 -11.26
N ARG A 85 6.25 -6.56 -10.24
CA ARG A 85 4.79 -6.51 -10.36
C ARG A 85 4.12 -6.05 -9.07
N LEU A 86 2.82 -5.78 -9.13
CA LEU A 86 1.97 -5.61 -7.95
C LEU A 86 1.63 -6.98 -7.33
N SER A 87 1.57 -7.03 -5.99
CA SER A 87 1.11 -8.18 -5.21
C SER A 87 0.34 -7.70 -3.98
N VAL A 88 -0.98 -7.85 -3.97
CA VAL A 88 -1.83 -7.56 -2.80
C VAL A 88 -2.35 -8.88 -2.22
N LYS A 89 -2.10 -9.13 -0.93
CA LYS A 89 -2.48 -10.40 -0.28
C LYS A 89 -3.14 -10.15 1.07
N VAL A 90 -4.15 -10.96 1.37
CA VAL A 90 -4.71 -11.08 2.73
C VAL A 90 -3.91 -12.13 3.50
N ARG A 91 -3.61 -11.84 4.77
CA ARG A 91 -2.91 -12.69 5.73
C ARG A 91 -3.60 -12.58 7.09
N ASP A 92 -3.38 -13.56 7.96
CA ASP A 92 -3.88 -13.50 9.34
C ASP A 92 -3.15 -12.41 10.14
N GLU A 93 -1.85 -12.21 9.87
CA GLU A 93 -1.00 -11.22 10.53
C GLU A 93 -0.31 -10.29 9.51
N LEU A 94 -0.06 -9.03 9.90
CA LEU A 94 0.66 -8.05 9.06
C LEU A 94 2.17 -8.25 9.04
N VAL A 95 2.71 -8.79 10.14
CA VAL A 95 4.13 -9.06 10.34
C VAL A 95 4.19 -10.45 10.96
N THR A 96 4.89 -11.37 10.31
CA THR A 96 5.21 -12.66 10.94
C THR A 96 6.36 -12.41 11.90
N PHE A 97 6.11 -12.53 13.21
CA PHE A 97 7.19 -12.75 14.16
C PHE A 97 7.63 -14.20 13.99
N GLY A 98 8.68 -14.41 13.19
CA GLY A 98 9.35 -15.71 13.10
C GLY A 98 10.18 -15.98 14.35
#